data_AF-A9EZX5-F1
#
_entry.id   AF-A9EZX5-F1
#
_cell.length_a   1.000
_cell.length_b   1.000
_cell.length_c   1.000
_cell.angle_alpha   90.00
_cell.angle_beta   90.00
_cell.angle_gamma   90.00
#
_symmetry.space_group_name_H-M   'P 1'
#
loop_
_entity.id
_entity.type
_entity.pdbx_description
1 polymer ?
#
loop_
_entity_poly.entity_id
_entity_poly.type
_entity_poly.pdbx_seq_one_letter_code
_entity_poly.pdbx_strand_id
1 'polypeptide(L)'
;MLNLHKLVRDALLDDATHSPTLRACLERDGARAFRYFDRILRSREAYARVGLNLTEFSSLLPLDISSLSTPLLVCLAMQRDGYLRQRAVSALAVRVEAISLAGVANRIVDPVPQVAEQARDAWASLLAYSSVQHLVWCLPLIDMVIKTPRGARSSVLQDVDGFMSRFPDMAVAELDLATRSPDQYLRLSAFTHLARLFPSELTPRLAQALEDASPPVRRWAGQTALSVVPQHELEPLLRLIADNRSPSLRLLALREYRRRADADRIEAACLDGNANVRFYARRYLRKLHRSVDHRDRALSILTSSAGQTAQLIGALAVLSEFGREQDRPLIETFVKDKRARVAAEAARTLRLLG
;
A
#
# COMPACT_ATOMS: atom_id res chain seq x y z
N MET A 1 10.85 -7.95 -18.79
CA MET A 1 11.10 -9.15 -17.96
C MET A 1 12.09 -10.12 -18.59
N LEU A 2 11.99 -10.45 -19.90
CA LEU A 2 12.99 -11.26 -20.63
C LEU A 2 14.44 -10.75 -20.51
N ASN A 3 14.63 -9.46 -20.22
CA ASN A 3 15.95 -8.86 -20.07
C ASN A 3 16.67 -9.21 -18.76
N LEU A 4 15.99 -9.62 -17.67
CA LEU A 4 16.67 -9.82 -16.38
C LEU A 4 17.57 -11.06 -16.38
N HIS A 5 17.09 -12.17 -16.94
CA HIS A 5 17.89 -13.39 -17.03
C HIS A 5 19.13 -13.21 -17.90
N LYS A 6 18.96 -12.56 -19.05
CA LYS A 6 20.08 -12.18 -19.92
C LYS A 6 21.05 -11.26 -19.18
N LEU A 7 20.54 -10.24 -18.49
CA LEU A 7 21.38 -9.32 -17.70
C LEU A 7 22.16 -10.03 -16.59
N VAL A 8 21.54 -10.97 -15.87
CA VAL A 8 22.21 -11.77 -14.83
C VAL A 8 23.29 -12.66 -15.45
N ARG A 9 23.00 -13.30 -16.58
CA ARG A 9 24.00 -14.10 -17.32
C ARG A 9 25.17 -13.23 -17.76
N ASP A 10 24.87 -12.11 -18.41
CA ASP A 10 25.88 -11.22 -18.96
C ASP A 10 26.71 -10.60 -17.81
N ALA A 11 26.11 -10.33 -16.63
CA ALA A 11 26.82 -9.94 -15.41
C ALA A 11 27.66 -11.06 -14.77
N LEU A 12 27.29 -12.33 -14.93
CA LEU A 12 28.15 -13.44 -14.50
C LEU A 12 29.41 -13.56 -15.37
N LEU A 13 29.30 -13.20 -16.65
CA LEU A 13 30.41 -13.24 -17.61
C LEU A 13 31.29 -12.00 -17.52
N ASP A 14 30.69 -10.84 -17.27
CA ASP A 14 31.36 -9.55 -17.14
C ASP A 14 30.63 -8.70 -16.08
N ASP A 15 31.01 -8.96 -14.83
CA ASP A 15 30.43 -8.33 -13.64
C ASP A 15 30.66 -6.82 -13.64
N ALA A 16 31.87 -6.37 -14.02
CA ALA A 16 32.23 -4.96 -14.05
C ALA A 16 31.31 -4.16 -14.98
N THR A 17 31.03 -4.69 -16.17
CA THR A 17 30.22 -3.98 -17.18
C THR A 17 28.72 -3.97 -16.82
N HIS A 18 28.17 -5.07 -16.30
CA HIS A 18 26.72 -5.22 -16.18
C HIS A 18 26.16 -4.97 -14.78
N SER A 19 26.99 -4.98 -13.75
CA SER A 19 26.58 -4.72 -12.36
C SER A 19 25.88 -3.39 -12.14
N PRO A 20 26.32 -2.26 -12.74
CA PRO A 20 25.61 -0.99 -12.59
C PRO A 20 24.16 -1.07 -13.10
N THR A 21 23.94 -1.77 -14.21
CA THR A 21 22.61 -1.96 -14.78
C THR A 21 21.75 -2.85 -13.89
N LEU A 22 22.34 -3.92 -13.33
CA LEU A 22 21.64 -4.81 -12.40
C LEU A 22 21.28 -4.10 -11.09
N ARG A 23 22.19 -3.29 -10.54
CA ARG A 23 21.94 -2.40 -9.39
C ARG A 23 20.77 -1.47 -9.67
N ALA A 24 20.82 -0.74 -10.79
CA ALA A 24 19.76 0.20 -11.16
C ALA A 24 18.40 -0.50 -11.31
N CYS A 25 18.36 -1.75 -11.80
CA CYS A 25 17.12 -2.53 -11.85
C CYS A 25 16.58 -2.86 -10.44
N LEU A 26 17.45 -3.29 -9.52
CA LEU A 26 17.07 -3.63 -8.15
C LEU A 26 16.60 -2.39 -7.36
N GLU A 27 17.25 -1.25 -7.57
CA GLU A 27 16.92 0.01 -6.87
C GLU A 27 15.64 0.65 -7.41
N ARG A 28 15.46 0.69 -8.74
CA ARG A 28 14.28 1.29 -9.38
C ARG A 28 12.97 0.64 -8.93
N ASP A 29 12.95 -0.69 -8.84
CA ASP A 29 11.73 -1.45 -8.56
C ASP A 29 11.49 -1.64 -7.04
N GLY A 30 12.41 -1.12 -6.20
CA GLY A 30 12.36 -1.14 -4.74
C GLY A 30 12.61 -2.53 -4.14
N ALA A 31 12.79 -2.60 -2.81
CA ALA A 31 13.10 -3.84 -2.10
C ALA A 31 12.07 -4.95 -2.31
N ARG A 32 10.80 -4.60 -2.58
CA ARG A 32 9.73 -5.58 -2.85
C ARG A 32 9.99 -6.40 -4.12
N ALA A 33 10.68 -5.84 -5.11
CA ALA A 33 11.00 -6.54 -6.34
C ALA A 33 11.84 -7.81 -6.11
N PHE A 34 12.57 -7.90 -4.99
CA PHE A 34 13.40 -9.06 -4.65
C PHE A 34 12.60 -10.36 -4.55
N ARG A 35 11.38 -10.32 -4.00
CA ARG A 35 10.49 -11.50 -3.96
C ARG A 35 10.02 -11.92 -5.34
N TYR A 36 9.77 -10.93 -6.19
CA TYR A 36 9.34 -11.16 -7.55
C TYR A 36 10.48 -11.75 -8.39
N PHE A 37 11.66 -11.16 -8.31
CA PHE A 37 12.89 -11.67 -8.93
C PHE A 37 13.26 -13.06 -8.42
N ASP A 38 13.15 -13.32 -7.12
CA ASP A 38 13.38 -14.64 -6.55
C ASP A 38 12.45 -15.71 -7.14
N ARG A 39 11.16 -15.40 -7.27
CA ARG A 39 10.21 -16.33 -7.91
C ARG A 39 10.57 -16.59 -9.37
N ILE A 40 10.99 -15.57 -10.10
CA ILE A 40 11.41 -15.67 -11.50
C ILE A 40 12.69 -16.53 -11.62
N LEU A 41 13.72 -16.21 -10.84
CA LEU A 41 14.99 -16.94 -10.76
C LEU A 41 14.86 -18.32 -10.10
N ARG A 42 13.65 -18.73 -9.70
CA ARG A 42 13.35 -20.11 -9.29
C ARG A 42 12.43 -20.83 -10.27
N SER A 43 11.95 -20.18 -11.33
CA SER A 43 11.00 -20.77 -12.28
C SER A 43 11.70 -21.61 -13.37
N ARG A 44 11.41 -22.93 -13.43
CA ARG A 44 11.97 -23.83 -14.47
C ARG A 44 11.62 -23.34 -15.88
N GLU A 45 10.38 -22.88 -16.06
CA GLU A 45 9.89 -22.39 -17.33
C GLU A 45 10.62 -21.12 -17.78
N ALA A 46 10.90 -20.21 -16.84
CA ALA A 46 11.64 -18.99 -17.15
C ALA A 46 13.06 -19.33 -17.63
N TYR A 47 13.72 -20.31 -17.01
CA TYR A 47 15.03 -20.82 -17.42
C TYR A 47 15.02 -21.47 -18.80
N ALA A 48 14.05 -22.36 -19.06
CA ALA A 48 13.94 -23.03 -20.35
C ALA A 48 13.74 -22.03 -21.50
N ARG A 49 12.95 -20.97 -21.29
CA ARG A 49 12.69 -19.94 -22.31
C ARG A 49 13.90 -19.07 -22.66
N VAL A 50 14.83 -18.89 -21.74
CA VAL A 50 16.03 -18.04 -21.95
C VAL A 50 17.28 -18.86 -22.25
N GLY A 51 17.15 -20.18 -22.40
CA GLY A 51 18.27 -21.08 -22.67
C GLY A 51 19.31 -21.12 -21.56
N LEU A 52 18.93 -20.79 -20.32
CA LEU A 52 19.84 -20.84 -19.17
C LEU A 52 19.69 -22.18 -18.46
N ASN A 53 20.57 -23.13 -18.78
CA ASN A 53 20.70 -24.37 -18.03
C ASN A 53 21.64 -24.17 -16.83
N LEU A 54 21.09 -23.80 -15.67
CA LEU A 54 21.92 -23.45 -14.51
C LEU A 54 22.64 -24.61 -13.84
N THR A 55 22.37 -25.87 -14.20
CA THR A 55 23.22 -26.97 -13.72
C THR A 55 24.64 -26.87 -14.28
N GLU A 56 24.86 -26.14 -15.37
CA GLU A 56 26.20 -25.84 -15.91
C GLU A 56 26.84 -24.65 -15.20
N PHE A 57 26.09 -23.84 -14.46
CA PHE A 57 26.58 -22.63 -13.80
C PHE A 57 27.26 -22.89 -12.47
N SER A 58 26.84 -23.91 -11.72
CA SER A 58 27.53 -24.30 -10.48
C SER A 58 28.98 -24.72 -10.75
N SER A 59 29.28 -25.26 -11.95
CA SER A 59 30.65 -25.56 -12.41
C SER A 59 31.42 -24.35 -12.95
N LEU A 60 30.74 -23.28 -13.36
CA LEU A 60 31.38 -22.06 -13.90
C LEU A 60 31.67 -21.02 -12.81
N LEU A 61 31.02 -21.12 -11.65
CA LEU A 61 31.23 -20.19 -10.56
C LEU A 61 32.58 -20.46 -9.88
N PRO A 62 33.41 -19.43 -9.68
CA PRO A 62 34.66 -19.60 -8.95
C PRO A 62 34.41 -20.16 -7.53
N LEU A 63 35.39 -20.92 -7.03
CA LEU A 63 35.43 -21.35 -5.64
C LEU A 63 35.38 -20.19 -4.65
N ASP A 64 35.68 -18.97 -5.12
CA ASP A 64 35.49 -17.74 -4.37
C ASP A 64 34.51 -16.80 -5.10
N ILE A 65 33.31 -16.64 -4.54
CA ILE A 65 32.30 -15.69 -5.05
C ILE A 65 32.34 -14.35 -4.29
N SER A 66 33.23 -14.20 -3.30
CA SER A 66 33.28 -13.01 -2.45
C SER A 66 33.73 -11.75 -3.18
N SER A 67 34.37 -11.89 -4.34
CA SER A 67 34.82 -10.80 -5.22
C SER A 67 33.71 -10.25 -6.15
N LEU A 68 32.61 -10.98 -6.32
CA LEU A 68 31.50 -10.58 -7.20
C LEU A 68 30.78 -9.32 -6.68
N SER A 69 30.14 -8.54 -7.53
CA SER A 69 29.36 -7.38 -7.11
C SER A 69 28.16 -7.73 -6.20
N THR A 70 27.70 -6.74 -5.41
CA THR A 70 26.55 -6.93 -4.50
C THR A 70 25.26 -7.31 -5.24
N PRO A 71 24.90 -6.66 -6.37
CA PRO A 71 23.74 -7.07 -7.16
C PRO A 71 23.84 -8.52 -7.65
N LEU A 72 25.04 -8.95 -8.06
CA LEU A 72 25.25 -10.30 -8.55
C LEU A 72 25.14 -11.34 -7.42
N LEU A 73 25.72 -11.07 -6.26
CA LEU A 73 25.53 -11.89 -5.06
C LEU A 73 24.06 -12.03 -4.66
N VAL A 74 23.27 -10.95 -4.76
CA VAL A 74 21.82 -11.01 -4.54
C VAL A 74 21.15 -11.96 -5.54
N CYS A 75 21.53 -11.90 -6.81
CA CYS A 75 21.01 -12.83 -7.81
C CYS A 75 21.44 -14.28 -7.52
N LEU A 76 22.66 -14.51 -7.02
CA LEU A 76 23.11 -15.82 -6.56
C LEU A 76 22.31 -16.32 -5.35
N ALA A 77 21.96 -15.42 -4.42
CA ALA A 77 21.08 -15.70 -3.29
C ALA A 77 19.64 -16.04 -3.72
N MET A 78 19.26 -15.83 -4.97
CA MET A 78 17.93 -16.18 -5.52
C MET A 78 17.91 -17.48 -6.33
N GLN A 79 19.06 -18.14 -6.48
CA GLN A 79 19.19 -19.35 -7.31
C GLN A 79 18.51 -20.57 -6.71
N ARG A 80 18.30 -21.60 -7.53
CA ARG A 80 17.69 -22.87 -7.10
C ARG A 80 18.61 -23.69 -6.18
N ASP A 81 19.91 -23.62 -6.40
CA ASP A 81 20.90 -24.34 -5.61
C ASP A 81 21.03 -23.76 -4.20
N GLY A 82 20.75 -24.58 -3.19
CA GLY A 82 20.85 -24.18 -1.78
C GLY A 82 22.27 -23.81 -1.35
N TYR A 83 23.30 -24.48 -1.88
CA TYR A 83 24.70 -24.20 -1.55
C TYR A 83 25.14 -22.85 -2.10
N LEU A 84 24.77 -22.53 -3.34
CA LEU A 84 25.04 -21.21 -3.92
C LEU A 84 24.30 -20.11 -3.17
N ARG A 85 23.03 -20.32 -2.81
CA ARG A 85 22.30 -19.35 -1.98
C ARG A 85 22.99 -19.13 -0.64
N GLN A 86 23.40 -20.22 0.01
CA GLN A 86 24.08 -20.17 1.29
C GLN A 86 25.37 -19.35 1.20
N ARG A 87 26.27 -19.68 0.27
CA ARG A 87 27.53 -18.95 0.04
C ARG A 87 27.29 -17.48 -0.30
N ALA A 88 26.28 -17.20 -1.11
CA ALA A 88 25.93 -15.82 -1.48
C ALA A 88 25.45 -15.02 -0.26
N VAL A 89 24.65 -15.62 0.62
CA VAL A 89 24.26 -14.99 1.90
C VAL A 89 25.49 -14.70 2.77
N SER A 90 26.45 -15.63 2.85
CA SER A 90 27.71 -15.40 3.57
C SER A 90 28.47 -14.18 3.01
N ALA A 91 28.60 -14.11 1.68
CA ALA A 91 29.31 -13.01 1.02
C ALA A 91 28.59 -11.67 1.16
N LEU A 92 27.24 -11.68 1.23
CA LEU A 92 26.44 -10.48 1.48
C LEU A 92 26.55 -9.98 2.93
N ALA A 93 26.82 -10.86 3.90
CA ALA A 93 26.84 -10.52 5.32
C ALA A 93 27.86 -9.45 5.72
N VAL A 94 28.91 -9.27 4.91
CA VAL A 94 29.98 -8.29 5.14
C VAL A 94 29.80 -6.99 4.32
N ARG A 95 28.67 -6.84 3.61
CA ARG A 95 28.42 -5.72 2.70
C ARG A 95 27.31 -4.82 3.21
N VAL A 96 27.69 -3.72 3.85
CA VAL A 96 26.77 -2.80 4.53
C VAL A 96 26.08 -1.87 3.52
N GLU A 97 25.15 -2.41 2.75
CA GLU A 97 24.35 -1.69 1.75
C GLU A 97 22.88 -2.11 1.83
N ALA A 98 21.96 -1.24 1.39
CA ALA A 98 20.53 -1.54 1.34
C ALA A 98 20.20 -2.80 0.53
N ILE A 99 20.87 -3.00 -0.62
CA ILE A 99 20.67 -4.18 -1.49
C ILE A 99 21.08 -5.48 -0.78
N SER A 100 22.19 -5.47 -0.05
CA SER A 100 22.62 -6.63 0.74
C SER A 100 21.62 -6.97 1.81
N LEU A 101 21.14 -5.95 2.54
CA LEU A 101 20.15 -6.10 3.59
C LEU A 101 18.84 -6.71 3.04
N ALA A 102 18.38 -6.25 1.87
CA ALA A 102 17.22 -6.83 1.20
C ALA A 102 17.48 -8.28 0.71
N GLY A 103 18.66 -8.54 0.13
CA GLY A 103 19.07 -9.87 -0.31
C GLY A 103 19.01 -10.89 0.84
N VAL A 104 19.59 -10.52 1.99
CA VAL A 104 19.60 -11.34 3.22
C VAL A 104 18.20 -11.45 3.81
N ALA A 105 17.44 -10.35 3.95
CA ALA A 105 16.07 -10.37 4.48
C ALA A 105 15.15 -11.32 3.68
N ASN A 106 15.32 -11.37 2.36
CA ASN A 106 14.58 -12.29 1.49
C ASN A 106 14.88 -13.78 1.77
N ARG A 107 16.00 -14.09 2.41
CA ARG A 107 16.47 -15.46 2.74
C ARG A 107 16.17 -15.92 4.15
N ILE A 108 15.70 -15.04 5.04
CA ILE A 108 15.31 -15.43 6.41
C ILE A 108 14.20 -16.50 6.44
N VAL A 109 13.42 -16.59 5.36
CA VAL A 109 12.36 -17.60 5.19
C VAL A 109 12.65 -18.60 4.06
N ASP A 110 13.93 -18.81 3.74
CA ASP A 110 14.33 -19.81 2.76
C ASP A 110 13.74 -21.19 3.12
N PRO A 111 13.30 -22.00 2.12
CA PRO A 111 12.84 -23.35 2.39
C PRO A 111 13.94 -24.29 2.92
N VAL A 112 15.22 -23.99 2.65
CA VAL A 112 16.36 -24.77 3.16
C VAL A 112 16.77 -24.20 4.52
N PRO A 113 16.67 -24.99 5.62
CA PRO A 113 16.92 -24.49 6.98
C PRO A 113 18.29 -23.83 7.16
N GLN A 114 19.35 -24.43 6.58
CA GLN A 114 20.72 -23.94 6.68
C GLN A 114 20.87 -22.54 6.05
N VAL A 115 20.22 -22.30 4.90
CA VAL A 115 20.22 -20.98 4.25
C VAL A 115 19.46 -19.96 5.10
N ALA A 116 18.34 -20.37 5.70
CA ALA A 116 17.52 -19.49 6.53
C ALA A 116 18.20 -19.12 7.85
N GLU A 117 18.89 -20.07 8.49
CA GLU A 117 19.69 -19.84 9.70
C GLU A 117 20.84 -18.87 9.40
N GLN A 118 21.63 -19.15 8.38
CA GLN A 118 22.71 -18.26 7.98
C GLN A 118 22.22 -16.86 7.57
N ALA A 119 21.03 -16.75 6.98
CA ALA A 119 20.43 -15.45 6.68
C ALA A 119 20.04 -14.68 7.94
N ARG A 120 19.69 -15.34 9.05
CA ARG A 120 19.43 -14.66 10.33
C ARG A 120 20.72 -14.17 10.96
N ASP A 121 21.78 -14.97 10.92
CA ASP A 121 23.10 -14.55 11.41
C ASP A 121 23.63 -13.35 10.61
N ALA A 122 23.56 -13.45 9.28
CA ALA A 122 23.92 -12.37 8.38
C ALA A 122 23.06 -11.11 8.59
N TRP A 123 21.77 -11.27 8.87
CA TRP A 123 20.86 -10.16 9.19
C TRP A 123 21.29 -9.44 10.46
N ALA A 124 21.59 -10.17 11.53
CA ALA A 124 22.06 -9.59 12.77
C ALA A 124 23.40 -8.83 12.58
N SER A 125 24.34 -9.43 11.84
CA SER A 125 25.61 -8.77 11.51
C SER A 125 25.41 -7.50 10.68
N LEU A 126 24.59 -7.55 9.62
CA LEU A 126 24.34 -6.38 8.77
C LEU A 126 23.62 -5.27 9.53
N LEU A 127 22.63 -5.59 10.37
CA LEU A 127 21.94 -4.58 11.18
C LEU A 127 22.88 -3.87 12.15
N ALA A 128 23.89 -4.54 12.70
CA ALA A 128 24.84 -3.91 13.63
C ALA A 128 25.59 -2.72 13.01
N TYR A 129 25.76 -2.71 11.68
CA TYR A 129 26.51 -1.67 10.95
C TYR A 129 25.66 -0.86 9.95
N SER A 130 24.41 -1.25 9.71
CA SER A 130 23.54 -0.58 8.74
C SER A 130 23.08 0.80 9.20
N SER A 131 22.68 1.64 8.24
CA SER A 131 21.98 2.89 8.52
C SER A 131 20.46 2.65 8.65
N VAL A 132 19.78 3.57 9.35
CA VAL A 132 18.31 3.62 9.38
C VAL A 132 17.73 3.71 7.97
N GLN A 133 18.33 4.52 7.09
CA GLN A 133 17.90 4.68 5.71
C GLN A 133 17.90 3.34 4.94
N HIS A 134 18.96 2.54 5.06
CA HIS A 134 19.02 1.21 4.44
C HIS A 134 17.88 0.30 4.91
N LEU A 135 17.59 0.33 6.21
CA LEU A 135 16.51 -0.46 6.78
C LEU A 135 15.13 0.04 6.33
N VAL A 136 14.90 1.36 6.30
CA VAL A 136 13.65 1.98 5.82
C VAL A 136 13.37 1.56 4.38
N TRP A 137 14.37 1.59 3.50
CA TRP A 137 14.23 1.12 2.11
C TRP A 137 13.80 -0.36 2.01
N CYS A 138 14.21 -1.19 2.98
CA CYS A 138 13.87 -2.61 3.04
C CYS A 138 12.48 -2.92 3.61
N LEU A 139 11.79 -1.97 4.26
CA LEU A 139 10.53 -2.25 4.97
C LEU A 139 9.45 -2.93 4.12
N PRO A 140 9.20 -2.54 2.85
CA PRO A 140 8.21 -3.23 2.03
C PRO A 140 8.50 -4.71 1.83
N LEU A 141 9.78 -5.10 1.79
CA LEU A 141 10.19 -6.50 1.71
C LEU A 141 9.99 -7.20 3.05
N ILE A 142 10.40 -6.56 4.14
CA ILE A 142 10.26 -7.09 5.50
C ILE A 142 8.79 -7.34 5.82
N ASP A 143 7.91 -6.39 5.51
CA ASP A 143 6.46 -6.51 5.69
C ASP A 143 5.87 -7.72 4.93
N MET A 144 6.45 -8.10 3.79
CA MET A 144 6.07 -9.33 3.09
C MET A 144 6.65 -10.59 3.75
N VAL A 145 7.91 -10.52 4.21
CA VAL A 145 8.60 -11.64 4.87
C VAL A 145 7.83 -12.06 6.12
N ILE A 146 7.49 -11.11 7.00
CA ILE A 146 6.82 -11.38 8.28
C ILE A 146 5.39 -11.94 8.11
N LYS A 147 4.74 -11.69 6.96
CA LYS A 147 3.42 -12.25 6.63
C LYS A 147 3.46 -13.72 6.24
N THR A 148 4.64 -14.29 6.00
CA THR A 148 4.77 -15.74 5.73
C THR A 148 4.82 -16.54 7.04
N PRO A 149 4.38 -17.82 7.07
CA PRO A 149 4.43 -18.63 8.29
C PRO A 149 5.83 -18.75 8.91
N ARG A 150 6.88 -18.77 8.09
CA ARG A 150 8.28 -18.80 8.57
C ARG A 150 8.73 -17.44 9.09
N GLY A 151 8.34 -16.35 8.43
CA GLY A 151 8.72 -15.00 8.85
C GLY A 151 8.01 -14.59 10.13
N ALA A 152 6.76 -14.99 10.32
CA ALA A 152 6.00 -14.75 11.56
C ALA A 152 6.66 -15.40 12.80
N ARG A 153 7.49 -16.44 12.62
CA ARG A 153 8.25 -17.11 13.68
C ARG A 153 9.68 -16.58 13.82
N SER A 154 10.11 -15.69 12.93
CA SER A 154 11.47 -15.12 12.96
C SER A 154 11.54 -13.90 13.88
N SER A 155 12.75 -13.56 14.32
CA SER A 155 13.01 -12.37 15.15
C SER A 155 12.99 -11.05 14.39
N VAL A 156 12.82 -11.08 13.06
CA VAL A 156 13.09 -9.93 12.17
C VAL A 156 12.33 -8.69 12.58
N LEU A 157 11.05 -8.82 12.96
CA LEU A 157 10.28 -7.67 13.39
C LEU A 157 10.83 -7.08 14.70
N GLN A 158 11.19 -7.92 15.68
CA GLN A 158 11.83 -7.45 16.91
C GLN A 158 13.19 -6.79 16.61
N ASP A 159 13.96 -7.33 15.67
CA ASP A 159 15.26 -6.78 15.28
C ASP A 159 15.11 -5.40 14.63
N VAL A 160 14.11 -5.24 13.74
CA VAL A 160 13.76 -3.94 13.14
C VAL A 160 13.34 -2.94 14.21
N ASP A 161 12.46 -3.34 15.13
CA ASP A 161 11.95 -2.47 16.18
C ASP A 161 13.06 -2.03 17.13
N GLY A 162 13.89 -2.98 17.56
CA GLY A 162 15.04 -2.73 18.41
C GLY A 162 16.04 -1.80 17.74
N PHE A 163 16.31 -2.01 16.44
CA PHE A 163 17.22 -1.14 15.69
C PHE A 163 16.67 0.28 15.57
N MET A 164 15.41 0.46 15.16
CA MET A 164 14.80 1.78 15.03
C MET A 164 14.70 2.50 16.39
N SER A 165 14.37 1.78 17.46
CA SER A 165 14.24 2.36 18.80
C SER A 165 15.58 2.82 19.40
N ARG A 166 16.72 2.30 18.91
CA ARG A 166 18.06 2.78 19.31
C ARG A 166 18.38 4.16 18.72
N PHE A 167 17.72 4.53 17.62
CA PHE A 167 17.96 5.79 16.91
C PHE A 167 16.62 6.49 16.58
N PRO A 168 15.82 6.87 17.59
CA PRO A 168 14.43 7.28 17.38
C PRO A 168 14.31 8.51 16.48
N ASP A 169 15.14 9.54 16.68
CA ASP A 169 15.07 10.77 15.89
C ASP A 169 15.40 10.53 14.41
N MET A 170 16.43 9.72 14.14
CA MET A 170 16.80 9.30 12.79
C MET A 170 15.71 8.41 12.16
N ALA A 171 15.13 7.49 12.94
CA ALA A 171 14.05 6.62 12.48
C ALA A 171 12.81 7.43 12.08
N VAL A 172 12.39 8.39 12.92
CA VAL A 172 11.29 9.30 12.59
C VAL A 172 11.59 10.11 11.33
N ALA A 173 12.79 10.69 11.21
CA ALA A 173 13.17 11.49 10.05
C ALA A 173 13.17 10.68 8.74
N GLU A 174 13.78 9.50 8.74
CA GLU A 174 13.85 8.64 7.54
C GLU A 174 12.48 8.06 7.17
N LEU A 175 11.66 7.68 8.15
CA LEU A 175 10.30 7.24 7.90
C LEU A 175 9.45 8.39 7.35
N ASP A 176 9.57 9.60 7.90
CA ASP A 176 8.86 10.79 7.42
C ASP A 176 9.21 11.09 5.96
N LEU A 177 10.51 11.05 5.62
CA LEU A 177 10.96 11.17 4.23
C LEU A 177 10.34 10.10 3.33
N ALA A 178 10.33 8.84 3.80
CA ALA A 178 9.76 7.71 3.07
C ALA A 178 8.24 7.83 2.84
N THR A 179 7.50 8.58 3.67
CA THR A 179 6.08 8.89 3.42
C THR A 179 5.83 9.72 2.16
N ARG A 180 6.88 10.30 1.56
CA ARG A 180 6.81 11.08 0.32
C ARG A 180 7.40 10.34 -0.89
N SER A 181 7.79 9.07 -0.71
CA SER A 181 8.36 8.24 -1.78
C SER A 181 7.40 8.07 -2.96
N PRO A 182 7.88 8.01 -4.22
CA PRO A 182 7.04 7.61 -5.35
C PRO A 182 6.50 6.18 -5.21
N ASP A 183 7.21 5.30 -4.50
CA ASP A 183 6.77 3.93 -4.23
C ASP A 183 5.68 3.91 -3.14
N GLN A 184 4.45 3.57 -3.55
CA GLN A 184 3.31 3.44 -2.65
C GLN A 184 3.50 2.40 -1.53
N TYR A 185 4.31 1.35 -1.77
CA TYR A 185 4.54 0.32 -0.77
C TYR A 185 5.48 0.83 0.31
N LEU A 186 6.54 1.56 -0.08
CA LEU A 186 7.41 2.24 0.87
C LEU A 186 6.64 3.28 1.69
N ARG A 187 5.76 4.09 1.07
CA ARG A 187 4.90 5.02 1.83
C ARG A 187 4.03 4.29 2.85
N LEU A 188 3.34 3.22 2.44
CA LEU A 188 2.48 2.44 3.34
C LEU A 188 3.28 1.82 4.50
N SER A 189 4.43 1.24 4.21
CA SER A 189 5.33 0.70 5.24
C SER A 189 5.79 1.81 6.19
N ALA A 190 6.23 2.94 5.66
CA ALA A 190 6.69 4.07 6.47
C ALA A 190 5.62 4.54 7.46
N PHE A 191 4.40 4.79 6.98
CA PHE A 191 3.26 5.15 7.83
C PHE A 191 2.93 4.06 8.87
N THR A 192 2.97 2.78 8.47
CA THR A 192 2.69 1.64 9.37
C THR A 192 3.72 1.55 10.49
N HIS A 193 5.00 1.72 10.18
CA HIS A 193 6.08 1.67 11.15
C HIS A 193 6.09 2.91 12.05
N LEU A 194 5.84 4.11 11.52
CA LEU A 194 5.62 5.32 12.32
C LEU A 194 4.50 5.14 13.35
N ALA A 195 3.32 4.67 12.91
CA ALA A 195 2.18 4.47 13.79
C ALA A 195 2.45 3.51 14.94
N ARG A 196 3.28 2.49 14.68
CA ARG A 196 3.56 1.39 15.61
C ARG A 196 4.69 1.71 16.58
N LEU A 197 5.75 2.35 16.09
CA LEU A 197 6.97 2.64 16.87
C LEU A 197 6.91 4.01 17.55
N PHE A 198 6.26 4.97 16.90
CA PHE A 198 6.24 6.38 17.30
C PHE A 198 4.79 6.91 17.31
N PRO A 199 3.90 6.38 18.18
CA PRO A 199 2.48 6.71 18.15
C PRO A 199 2.19 8.21 18.40
N SER A 200 3.06 8.93 19.11
CA SER A 200 2.97 10.40 19.30
C SER A 200 3.06 11.17 17.98
N GLU A 201 3.70 10.60 16.96
CA GLU A 201 3.90 11.19 15.64
C GLU A 201 2.73 10.92 14.68
N LEU A 202 1.75 10.13 15.08
CA LEU A 202 0.79 9.53 14.17
C LEU A 202 -0.28 10.50 13.67
N THR A 203 -0.92 11.27 14.56
CA THR A 203 -2.08 12.12 14.23
C THR A 203 -1.85 13.06 13.03
N PRO A 204 -0.78 13.88 12.97
CA PRO A 204 -0.55 14.74 11.81
C PRO A 204 -0.30 13.96 10.51
N ARG A 205 0.27 12.76 10.62
CA ARG A 205 0.64 11.91 9.47
C ARG A 205 -0.55 11.10 8.94
N LEU A 206 -1.58 10.86 9.75
CA LEU A 206 -2.84 10.27 9.28
C LEU A 206 -3.59 11.19 8.32
N ALA A 207 -3.58 12.50 8.57
CA ALA A 207 -4.18 13.47 7.64
C ALA A 207 -3.49 13.41 6.26
N GLN A 208 -2.15 13.45 6.25
CA GLN A 208 -1.35 13.26 5.03
C GLN A 208 -1.69 11.94 4.32
N ALA A 209 -1.75 10.83 5.05
CA ALA A 209 -2.03 9.52 4.47
C ALA A 209 -3.47 9.38 3.93
N LEU A 210 -4.45 10.10 4.49
CA LEU A 210 -5.83 10.15 3.98
C LEU A 210 -5.95 10.87 2.63
N GLU A 211 -4.99 11.74 2.30
CA GLU A 211 -4.92 12.47 1.03
C GLU A 211 -4.05 11.76 -0.03
N ASP A 212 -3.34 10.69 0.35
CA ASP A 212 -2.41 9.96 -0.50
C ASP A 212 -3.03 9.56 -1.86
N ALA A 213 -2.21 9.52 -2.92
CA ALA A 213 -2.61 9.07 -4.25
C ALA A 213 -3.09 7.59 -4.27
N SER A 214 -2.46 6.74 -3.46
CA SER A 214 -2.69 5.30 -3.37
C SER A 214 -3.94 4.97 -2.54
N PRO A 215 -4.95 4.27 -3.11
CA PRO A 215 -6.11 3.82 -2.35
C PRO A 215 -5.78 2.92 -1.14
N PRO A 216 -4.82 1.97 -1.23
CA PRO A 216 -4.32 1.23 -0.07
C PRO A 216 -3.84 2.10 1.09
N VAL A 217 -3.05 3.15 0.82
CA VAL A 217 -2.53 4.06 1.87
C VAL A 217 -3.67 4.80 2.55
N ARG A 218 -4.59 5.39 1.77
CA ARG A 218 -5.76 6.09 2.34
C ARG A 218 -6.62 5.15 3.18
N ARG A 219 -6.82 3.91 2.70
CA ARG A 219 -7.60 2.89 3.42
C ARG A 219 -6.96 2.55 4.76
N TRP A 220 -5.65 2.30 4.76
CA TRP A 220 -4.89 2.08 5.99
C TRP A 220 -5.07 3.26 6.94
N ALA A 221 -4.89 4.49 6.47
CA ALA A 221 -5.01 5.69 7.30
C ALA A 221 -6.39 5.83 7.96
N GLY A 222 -7.47 5.63 7.20
CA GLY A 222 -8.83 5.68 7.73
C GLY A 222 -9.13 4.58 8.75
N GLN A 223 -8.61 3.37 8.53
CA GLN A 223 -8.77 2.26 9.49
C GLN A 223 -7.97 2.51 10.77
N THR A 224 -6.73 2.97 10.64
CA THR A 224 -5.85 3.30 11.76
C THR A 224 -6.45 4.44 12.59
N ALA A 225 -6.86 5.54 11.94
CA ALA A 225 -7.49 6.68 12.62
C ALA A 225 -8.67 6.25 13.52
N LEU A 226 -9.59 5.45 12.97
CA LEU A 226 -10.76 4.98 13.71
C LEU A 226 -10.43 3.98 14.83
N SER A 227 -9.27 3.33 14.78
CA SER A 227 -8.88 2.28 15.71
C SER A 227 -8.01 2.77 16.87
N VAL A 228 -7.15 3.77 16.64
CA VAL A 228 -6.10 4.14 17.61
C VAL A 228 -6.14 5.59 18.05
N VAL A 229 -6.79 6.48 17.28
CA VAL A 229 -6.85 7.90 17.64
C VAL A 229 -7.93 8.10 18.71
N PRO A 230 -7.62 8.79 19.83
CA PRO A 230 -8.61 9.11 20.85
C PRO A 230 -9.81 9.86 20.27
N GLN A 231 -11.01 9.60 20.82
CA GLN A 231 -12.26 10.16 20.27
C GLN A 231 -12.25 11.69 20.16
N HIS A 232 -11.60 12.39 21.08
CA HIS A 232 -11.54 13.86 21.09
C HIS A 232 -10.63 14.43 19.99
N GLU A 233 -9.65 13.67 19.50
CA GLU A 233 -8.76 14.03 18.37
C GLU A 233 -9.26 13.50 17.03
N LEU A 234 -10.22 12.56 17.04
CA LEU A 234 -10.67 11.87 15.84
C LEU A 234 -11.54 12.74 14.93
N GLU A 235 -12.19 13.79 15.43
CA GLU A 235 -13.19 14.55 14.66
C GLU A 235 -12.65 15.21 13.37
N PRO A 236 -11.48 15.88 13.36
CA PRO A 236 -10.88 16.37 12.13
C PRO A 236 -10.60 15.26 11.11
N LEU A 237 -10.05 14.12 11.55
CA LEU A 237 -9.76 12.98 10.69
C LEU A 237 -11.03 12.31 10.17
N LEU A 238 -12.07 12.20 11.00
CA LEU A 238 -13.35 11.61 10.63
C LEU A 238 -14.03 12.42 9.50
N ARG A 239 -13.91 13.75 9.53
CA ARG A 239 -14.35 14.61 8.41
C ARG A 239 -13.57 14.31 7.13
N LEU A 240 -12.24 14.21 7.20
CA LEU A 240 -11.41 13.82 6.04
C LEU A 240 -11.78 12.43 5.49
N ILE A 241 -12.14 11.47 6.35
CA ILE A 241 -12.62 10.14 5.95
C ILE A 241 -13.99 10.22 5.29
N ALA A 242 -14.91 11.02 5.86
CA ALA A 242 -16.28 11.21 5.37
C ALA A 242 -16.35 11.94 4.02
N ASP A 243 -15.44 12.88 3.78
CA ASP A 243 -15.36 13.65 2.54
C ASP A 243 -14.40 13.01 1.51
N ASN A 244 -13.81 11.86 1.83
CA ASN A 244 -12.81 11.23 0.99
C ASN A 244 -13.39 10.82 -0.37
N ARG A 245 -12.60 10.96 -1.45
CA ARG A 245 -12.96 10.48 -2.78
C ARG A 245 -13.30 8.98 -2.84
N SER A 246 -12.74 8.17 -1.95
CA SER A 246 -13.00 6.73 -1.88
C SER A 246 -14.33 6.42 -1.18
N PRO A 247 -15.32 5.81 -1.86
CA PRO A 247 -16.57 5.39 -1.21
C PRO A 247 -16.34 4.38 -0.07
N SER A 248 -15.28 3.57 -0.14
CA SER A 248 -14.98 2.62 0.93
C SER A 248 -14.59 3.32 2.23
N LEU A 249 -13.97 4.50 2.15
CA LEU A 249 -13.62 5.31 3.33
C LEU A 249 -14.84 6.03 3.86
N ARG A 250 -15.67 6.61 2.99
CA ARG A 250 -16.95 7.22 3.41
C ARG A 250 -17.86 6.21 4.10
N LEU A 251 -17.87 4.95 3.65
CA LEU A 251 -18.54 3.84 4.36
C LEU A 251 -17.93 3.54 5.75
N LEU A 252 -16.62 3.72 5.94
CA LEU A 252 -16.00 3.59 7.26
C LEU A 252 -16.46 4.73 8.18
N ALA A 253 -16.44 5.99 7.71
CA ALA A 253 -16.97 7.12 8.47
C ALA A 253 -18.45 6.92 8.83
N LEU A 254 -19.27 6.44 7.88
CA LEU A 254 -20.69 6.16 8.12
C LEU A 254 -20.93 5.11 9.22
N ARG A 255 -20.08 4.10 9.31
CA ARG A 255 -20.14 3.11 10.40
C ARG A 255 -19.79 3.74 11.74
N GLU A 256 -18.83 4.65 11.75
CA GLU A 256 -18.44 5.38 12.95
C GLU A 256 -19.54 6.35 13.40
N TYR A 257 -20.15 7.11 12.49
CA TYR A 257 -21.31 7.96 12.81
C TYR A 257 -22.47 7.14 13.39
N ARG A 258 -22.74 5.96 12.82
CA ARG A 258 -23.71 5.02 13.41
C ARG A 258 -23.32 4.61 14.83
N ARG A 259 -22.06 4.28 15.09
CA ARG A 259 -21.58 3.90 16.43
C ARG A 259 -21.78 5.04 17.44
N ARG A 260 -21.63 6.28 16.99
CA ARG A 260 -21.85 7.50 17.78
C ARG A 260 -23.30 7.96 17.85
N ALA A 261 -24.22 7.27 17.16
CA ALA A 261 -25.61 7.69 16.97
C ALA A 261 -25.76 9.12 16.38
N ASP A 262 -24.81 9.54 15.55
CA ASP A 262 -24.83 10.84 14.87
C ASP A 262 -25.81 10.81 13.68
N ALA A 263 -27.09 11.05 13.97
CA ALA A 263 -28.16 10.99 12.99
C ALA A 263 -27.97 12.01 11.86
N ASP A 264 -27.49 13.21 12.15
CA ASP A 264 -27.36 14.29 11.18
C ASP A 264 -26.32 13.96 10.11
N ARG A 265 -25.17 13.39 10.50
CA ARG A 265 -24.15 12.93 9.56
C ARG A 265 -24.60 11.73 8.75
N ILE A 266 -25.34 10.80 9.34
CA ILE A 266 -25.92 9.66 8.61
C ILE A 266 -26.96 10.16 7.62
N GLU A 267 -27.78 11.13 7.99
CA GLU A 267 -28.78 11.72 7.11
C GLU A 267 -28.13 12.45 5.93
N ALA A 268 -27.07 13.22 6.16
CA ALA A 268 -26.28 13.81 5.08
C ALA A 268 -25.75 12.76 4.10
N ALA A 269 -25.29 11.61 4.58
CA ALA A 269 -24.80 10.51 3.74
C ALA A 269 -25.90 9.81 2.89
N CYS A 270 -27.18 10.07 3.17
CA CYS A 270 -28.27 9.61 2.29
C CYS A 270 -28.26 10.30 0.91
N LEU A 271 -27.50 11.40 0.78
CA LEU A 271 -27.27 12.14 -0.47
C LEU A 271 -25.86 11.90 -1.03
N ASP A 272 -25.16 10.84 -0.62
CA ASP A 272 -23.84 10.53 -1.19
C ASP A 272 -23.96 10.20 -2.69
N GLY A 273 -22.97 10.57 -3.50
CA GLY A 273 -22.94 10.22 -4.92
C GLY A 273 -22.85 8.70 -5.19
N ASN A 274 -22.41 7.91 -4.20
CA ASN A 274 -22.30 6.45 -4.30
C ASN A 274 -23.52 5.73 -3.69
N ALA A 275 -24.15 4.86 -4.49
CA ALA A 275 -25.36 4.12 -4.10
C ALA A 275 -25.19 3.25 -2.85
N ASN A 276 -24.02 2.62 -2.64
CA ASN A 276 -23.79 1.79 -1.45
C ASN A 276 -23.76 2.65 -0.18
N VAL A 277 -23.14 3.83 -0.23
CA VAL A 277 -23.13 4.75 0.92
C VAL A 277 -24.56 5.17 1.26
N ARG A 278 -25.35 5.59 0.28
CA ARG A 278 -26.76 5.96 0.48
C ARG A 278 -27.59 4.81 1.06
N PHE A 279 -27.44 3.61 0.50
CA PHE A 279 -28.16 2.43 0.96
C PHE A 279 -27.89 2.14 2.45
N TYR A 280 -26.61 2.12 2.86
CA TYR A 280 -26.27 1.87 4.25
C TYR A 280 -26.70 3.02 5.17
N ALA A 281 -26.65 4.27 4.70
CA ALA A 281 -27.07 5.43 5.46
C ALA A 281 -28.56 5.35 5.83
N ARG A 282 -29.43 5.09 4.83
CA ARG A 282 -30.87 4.89 5.05
C ARG A 282 -31.16 3.69 5.94
N ARG A 283 -30.43 2.59 5.74
CA ARG A 283 -30.53 1.40 6.61
C ARG A 283 -30.18 1.73 8.06
N TYR A 284 -29.22 2.62 8.30
CA TYR A 284 -28.81 3.04 9.63
C TYR A 284 -29.82 4.02 10.26
N LEU A 285 -30.36 4.99 9.52
CA LEU A 285 -31.42 5.87 10.01
C LEU A 285 -32.67 5.08 10.46
N ARG A 286 -33.07 4.08 9.66
CA ARG A 286 -34.20 3.22 10.03
C ARG A 286 -33.97 2.50 11.36
N LYS A 287 -32.73 2.07 11.63
CA LYS A 287 -32.35 1.45 12.91
C LYS A 287 -32.30 2.44 14.07
N LEU A 288 -32.14 3.73 13.79
CA LEU A 288 -32.21 4.82 14.76
C LEU A 288 -33.64 5.38 14.88
N HIS A 289 -34.64 4.74 14.26
CA HIS A 289 -36.03 5.19 14.23
C HIS A 289 -36.22 6.63 13.72
N ARG A 290 -35.32 7.08 12.83
CA ARG A 290 -35.43 8.38 12.15
C ARG A 290 -36.12 8.18 10.81
N SER A 291 -37.29 8.79 10.66
CA SER A 291 -37.99 8.89 9.37
C SER A 291 -37.51 10.13 8.63
N VAL A 292 -37.11 9.96 7.37
CA VAL A 292 -36.65 11.05 6.51
C VAL A 292 -37.35 10.90 5.16
N ASP A 293 -38.03 11.95 4.71
CA ASP A 293 -38.52 12.02 3.34
C ASP A 293 -37.36 12.35 2.40
N HIS A 294 -36.75 11.29 1.85
CA HIS A 294 -35.58 11.43 0.98
C HIS A 294 -35.92 12.16 -0.33
N ARG A 295 -37.14 12.01 -0.85
CA ARG A 295 -37.56 12.68 -2.08
C ARG A 295 -37.69 14.18 -1.84
N ASP A 296 -38.43 14.57 -0.81
CA ASP A 296 -38.66 15.99 -0.51
C ASP A 296 -37.34 16.71 -0.16
N ARG A 297 -36.44 16.03 0.55
CA ARG A 297 -35.08 16.55 0.81
C ARG A 297 -34.25 16.70 -0.46
N ALA A 298 -34.34 15.77 -1.41
CA ALA A 298 -33.64 15.90 -2.69
C ALA A 298 -34.22 17.07 -3.51
N LEU A 299 -35.55 17.21 -3.55
CA LEU A 299 -36.23 18.31 -4.25
C LEU A 299 -35.85 19.67 -3.66
N SER A 300 -35.79 19.81 -2.32
CA SER A 300 -35.42 21.07 -1.67
C SER A 300 -33.97 21.49 -2.00
N ILE A 301 -33.06 20.54 -2.21
CA ILE A 301 -31.69 20.81 -2.65
C ILE A 301 -31.65 21.28 -4.10
N LEU A 302 -32.46 20.69 -4.99
CA LEU A 302 -32.50 21.11 -6.39
C LEU A 302 -33.15 22.48 -6.57
N THR A 303 -34.15 22.83 -5.76
CA THR A 303 -34.84 24.14 -5.85
C THR A 303 -34.05 25.29 -5.24
N SER A 304 -33.16 25.02 -4.28
CA SER A 304 -32.41 26.07 -3.56
C SER A 304 -31.31 26.76 -4.39
N SER A 305 -31.10 26.40 -5.67
CA SER A 305 -30.24 27.06 -6.68
C SER A 305 -28.75 27.28 -6.35
N ALA A 306 -28.33 27.08 -5.09
CA ALA A 306 -26.97 27.29 -4.57
C ALA A 306 -26.25 25.98 -4.21
N GLY A 307 -26.78 24.84 -4.66
CA GLY A 307 -26.23 23.52 -4.33
C GLY A 307 -24.80 23.32 -4.85
N GLN A 308 -23.91 22.85 -3.97
CA GLN A 308 -22.58 22.40 -4.39
C GLN A 308 -22.72 21.21 -5.34
N THR A 309 -21.76 21.05 -6.25
CA THR A 309 -21.78 19.98 -7.28
C THR A 309 -22.07 18.59 -6.70
N ALA A 310 -21.46 18.24 -5.58
CA ALA A 310 -21.67 16.94 -4.94
C ALA A 310 -23.09 16.76 -4.38
N GLN A 311 -23.68 17.83 -3.81
CA GLN A 311 -25.04 17.80 -3.26
C GLN A 311 -26.09 17.64 -4.37
N LEU A 312 -25.93 18.34 -5.49
CA LEU A 312 -26.84 18.21 -6.62
C LEU A 312 -26.78 16.81 -7.25
N ILE A 313 -25.57 16.27 -7.44
CA ILE A 313 -25.40 14.88 -7.91
C ILE A 313 -26.08 13.91 -6.93
N GLY A 314 -25.89 14.11 -5.63
CA GLY A 314 -26.54 13.35 -4.57
C GLY A 314 -28.07 13.37 -4.65
N ALA A 315 -28.64 14.57 -4.76
CA ALA A 315 -30.07 14.78 -4.86
C ALA A 315 -30.66 14.15 -6.13
N LEU A 316 -30.03 14.38 -7.30
CA LEU A 316 -30.44 13.75 -8.56
C LEU A 316 -30.38 12.22 -8.48
N ALA A 317 -29.33 11.67 -7.86
CA ALA A 317 -29.20 10.24 -7.65
C ALA A 317 -30.28 9.68 -6.71
N VAL A 318 -30.69 10.44 -5.67
CA VAL A 318 -31.82 10.05 -4.82
C VAL A 318 -33.14 10.10 -5.59
N LEU A 319 -33.36 11.09 -6.45
CA LEU A 319 -34.56 11.12 -7.30
C LEU A 319 -34.59 9.99 -8.32
N SER A 320 -33.44 9.41 -8.71
CA SER A 320 -33.46 8.19 -9.53
C SER A 320 -33.99 6.95 -8.79
N GLU A 321 -34.05 7.00 -7.46
CA GLU A 321 -34.51 5.90 -6.60
C GLU A 321 -35.91 6.15 -6.02
N PHE A 322 -36.28 7.41 -5.77
CA PHE A 322 -37.51 7.79 -5.08
C PHE A 322 -38.35 8.85 -5.81
N GLY A 323 -37.84 9.40 -6.91
CA GLY A 323 -38.54 10.41 -7.69
C GLY A 323 -39.79 9.86 -8.35
N ARG A 324 -40.64 10.77 -8.79
CA ARG A 324 -41.91 10.50 -9.47
C ARG A 324 -41.92 11.20 -10.81
N GLU A 325 -42.83 10.81 -11.70
CA GLU A 325 -42.97 11.42 -13.03
C GLU A 325 -43.20 12.94 -12.97
N GLN A 326 -43.91 13.42 -11.95
CA GLN A 326 -44.11 14.85 -11.69
C GLN A 326 -42.81 15.63 -11.37
N ASP A 327 -41.72 14.96 -11.00
CA ASP A 327 -40.43 15.59 -10.69
C ASP A 327 -39.59 15.83 -11.97
N ARG A 328 -39.98 15.20 -13.08
CA ARG A 328 -39.27 15.22 -14.35
C ARG A 328 -38.98 16.64 -14.89
N PRO A 329 -39.94 17.59 -14.88
CA PRO A 329 -39.67 18.95 -15.38
C PRO A 329 -38.56 19.67 -14.61
N LEU A 330 -38.47 19.46 -13.29
CA LEU A 330 -37.40 20.04 -12.48
C LEU A 330 -36.05 19.42 -12.85
N ILE A 331 -35.98 18.10 -13.00
CA ILE A 331 -34.75 17.37 -13.32
C ILE A 331 -34.23 17.74 -14.72
N GLU A 332 -35.13 17.95 -15.70
CA GLU A 332 -34.78 18.37 -17.06
C GLU A 332 -33.98 19.69 -17.09
N THR A 333 -34.23 20.61 -16.16
CA THR A 333 -33.45 21.86 -16.05
C THR A 333 -31.96 21.62 -15.81
N PHE A 334 -31.60 20.51 -15.18
CA PHE A 334 -30.21 20.16 -14.86
C PHE A 334 -29.49 19.41 -15.98
N VAL A 335 -30.18 18.93 -17.01
CA VAL A 335 -29.55 18.26 -18.16
C VAL A 335 -28.62 19.20 -18.92
N LYS A 336 -28.91 20.50 -18.90
CA LYS A 336 -28.09 21.55 -19.51
C LYS A 336 -27.21 22.29 -18.50
N ASP A 337 -27.02 21.74 -17.29
CA ASP A 337 -26.16 22.36 -16.28
C ASP A 337 -24.72 22.49 -16.78
N LYS A 338 -24.10 23.65 -16.54
CA LYS A 338 -22.70 23.94 -16.92
C LYS A 338 -21.69 22.95 -16.34
N ARG A 339 -22.03 22.29 -15.24
CA ARG A 339 -21.20 21.27 -14.59
C ARG A 339 -21.50 19.91 -15.24
N ALA A 340 -20.58 19.44 -16.08
CA ALA A 340 -20.74 18.20 -16.83
C ALA A 340 -21.20 16.98 -16.01
N ARG A 341 -20.72 16.86 -14.75
CA ARG A 341 -21.12 15.75 -13.86
C ARG A 341 -22.57 15.87 -13.35
N VAL A 342 -23.08 17.08 -13.16
CA VAL A 342 -24.48 17.32 -12.77
C VAL A 342 -25.39 17.01 -13.95
N ALA A 343 -25.06 17.52 -15.14
CA ALA A 343 -25.79 17.22 -16.37
C ALA A 343 -25.85 15.72 -16.68
N ALA A 344 -24.72 15.03 -16.55
CA ALA A 344 -24.66 13.58 -16.76
C ALA A 344 -25.53 12.81 -15.75
N GLU A 345 -25.52 13.21 -14.48
CA GLU A 345 -26.37 12.59 -13.46
C GLU A 345 -27.85 12.87 -13.70
N ALA A 346 -28.22 14.11 -14.07
CA ALA A 346 -29.60 14.46 -14.41
C ALA A 346 -30.14 13.62 -15.57
N ALA A 347 -29.37 13.48 -16.65
CA ALA A 347 -29.71 12.62 -17.78
C ALA A 347 -29.80 11.14 -17.40
N ARG A 348 -28.97 10.67 -16.44
CA ARG A 348 -29.09 9.32 -15.87
C ARG A 348 -30.39 9.17 -15.10
N THR A 349 -30.72 10.13 -14.24
CA THR A 349 -31.95 10.12 -13.43
C THR A 349 -33.20 10.09 -14.30
N LEU A 350 -33.28 10.92 -15.35
CA LEU A 350 -34.43 10.92 -16.28
C LEU A 350 -34.63 9.58 -16.99
N ARG A 351 -33.53 8.88 -17.33
CA ARG A 351 -33.60 7.55 -17.96
C ARG A 351 -34.08 6.45 -17.02
N LEU A 352 -33.95 6.64 -15.71
CA LEU A 352 -34.36 5.67 -14.69
C LEU A 352 -35.77 5.94 -14.14
N LEU A 353 -36.30 7.15 -14.37
CA LEU A 353 -37.66 7.54 -13.98
C LEU A 353 -38.74 7.11 -14.98
N GLY A 354 -38.36 6.93 -16.26
CA GLY A 354 -39.19 6.30 -17.28
C GLY A 354 -38.97 4.79 -17.34
#